data_AF-A0A7S3TNY8-F1
#
_entry.id   AF-A0A7S3TNY8-F1
#
_cell.length_a   1.000
_cell.length_b   1.000
_cell.length_c   1.000
_cell.angle_alpha   90.00
_cell.angle_beta   90.00
_cell.angle_gamma   90.00
#
_symmetry.space_group_name_H-M   'P 1'
#
loop_
_entity.id
_entity.type
_entity.pdbx_description
1 polymer ?
#
loop_
_entity_poly.entity_id
_entity_poly.type
_entity_poly.pdbx_seq_one_letter_code
_entity_poly.pdbx_strand_id
1 'polypeptide(L)'
;FLLLLGKKGFEDTSAADGKAAEGKKVAEKAPESGKKGGKDKAKAEPKKKAKSKHAVEQKPLEEWEDEVRPGGAGQAKRLFRSIVVSAAGEDMFESYRSTRVMLDSQPALMARAAFSVLFLFFVVSIGGVPRDVGTFVKHCDSVARSLSNPQVVYQVRDRQGNIMKVDDYLRGYEWIDQNTPKDSRVMAWWDYGYQITGIGERTTIADGNTWNHEHIATLGLILSGSEQKAHSIARHLADYVLVWAGGGGDDLAKSPHLARIGNSVYPDHCGDDDPKCNKFSFYGDHSPTPMMAKSLLYKLVMHNMQPGVKVNENLFKEVHTTKHGLMRVFKVMNVSEESKAWVADPKNRICDAPGSWYCVGQYPPALEKLIQKRRNFAQIEDFNKAGAGKSAYTKMIEKELGRGGSGDLQ
;
A
#
# COMPACT_ATOMS: atom_id res chain seq x y z
N PHE A 1 32.50 -29.65 -2.82
CA PHE A 1 32.26 -29.60 -4.28
C PHE A 1 33.46 -29.00 -5.03
N LEU A 2 33.88 -27.75 -4.78
CA LEU A 2 35.05 -27.16 -5.46
C LEU A 2 36.38 -27.92 -5.26
N LEU A 3 36.60 -28.49 -4.07
CA LEU A 3 37.76 -29.36 -3.79
C LEU A 3 37.71 -30.71 -4.54
N LEU A 4 36.51 -31.22 -4.84
CA LEU A 4 36.33 -32.40 -5.71
C LEU A 4 36.59 -32.08 -7.19
N LEU A 5 36.43 -30.81 -7.57
CA LEU A 5 36.70 -30.29 -8.92
C LEU A 5 38.15 -29.79 -9.09
N GLY A 6 39.05 -30.17 -8.19
CA GLY A 6 40.49 -29.91 -8.32
C GLY A 6 41.01 -28.61 -7.68
N LYS A 7 40.20 -27.87 -6.91
CA LYS A 7 40.75 -26.78 -6.07
C LYS A 7 41.62 -27.37 -4.96
N LYS A 8 42.74 -26.70 -4.66
CA LYS A 8 43.62 -27.06 -3.54
C LYS A 8 42.89 -26.88 -2.20
N GLY A 9 43.07 -27.85 -1.30
CA GLY A 9 42.56 -27.81 0.07
C GLY A 9 43.24 -26.74 0.90
N PHE A 10 42.71 -26.48 2.09
CA PHE A 10 43.37 -25.59 3.04
C PHE A 10 44.71 -26.20 3.49
N GLU A 11 45.82 -25.50 3.24
CA GLU A 11 47.17 -25.85 3.71
C GLU A 11 47.53 -25.01 4.93
N ASP A 12 47.89 -25.64 6.05
CA ASP A 12 48.34 -24.92 7.25
C ASP A 12 49.79 -24.45 7.06
N THR A 13 49.97 -23.18 6.68
CA THR A 13 51.30 -22.60 6.44
C THR A 13 52.04 -22.21 7.71
N SER A 14 51.46 -22.38 8.91
CA SER A 14 52.11 -22.01 10.18
C SER A 14 53.34 -22.87 10.53
N ALA A 15 53.52 -24.03 9.89
CA ALA A 15 54.73 -24.85 10.03
C ALA A 15 55.92 -24.38 9.15
N ALA A 16 55.70 -23.46 8.21
CA ALA A 16 56.76 -22.99 7.30
C ALA A 16 57.62 -21.85 7.89
N ASP A 17 57.06 -21.05 8.80
CA ASP A 17 57.78 -19.89 9.39
C ASP A 17 58.78 -20.29 10.51
N GLY A 18 58.71 -21.52 11.01
CA GLY A 18 59.62 -22.04 12.05
C GLY A 18 60.99 -22.54 11.56
N LYS A 19 61.21 -22.64 10.23
CA LYS A 19 62.46 -23.21 9.66
C LYS A 19 63.41 -22.19 9.02
N ALA A 20 63.09 -20.90 9.03
CA ALA A 20 63.95 -19.86 8.46
C ALA A 20 64.90 -19.17 9.47
N ALA A 21 64.86 -19.53 10.75
CA ALA A 21 65.59 -18.82 11.82
C ALA A 21 66.90 -19.49 12.30
N GLU A 22 67.35 -20.60 11.71
CA GLU A 22 68.65 -21.21 12.03
C GLU A 22 69.53 -21.32 10.77
N GLY A 23 70.39 -20.32 10.58
CA GLY A 23 71.43 -20.44 9.55
C GLY A 23 72.09 -19.14 9.09
N LYS A 24 72.71 -18.37 10.01
CA LYS A 24 73.96 -17.61 9.74
C LYS A 24 74.47 -16.91 11.00
N LYS A 25 75.38 -17.58 11.72
CA LYS A 25 76.41 -16.92 12.53
C LYS A 25 77.68 -16.83 11.67
N VAL A 26 78.20 -15.62 11.46
CA VAL A 26 79.60 -15.37 11.06
C VAL A 26 80.14 -14.24 11.95
N ALA A 27 81.39 -14.39 12.33
CA ALA A 27 82.06 -13.81 13.48
C ALA A 27 82.47 -12.33 13.37
N GLU A 28 82.32 -11.63 14.50
CA GLU A 28 83.24 -10.72 15.20
C GLU A 28 84.27 -9.85 14.45
N LYS A 29 84.21 -8.53 14.69
CA LYS A 29 85.36 -7.73 15.17
C LYS A 29 84.90 -6.39 15.77
N ALA A 30 85.33 -6.12 17.00
CA ALA A 30 85.24 -4.83 17.69
C ALA A 30 86.16 -3.76 17.04
N PRO A 31 85.99 -2.46 17.36
CA PRO A 31 86.74 -1.94 18.51
C PRO A 31 86.04 -0.84 19.35
N GLU A 32 86.70 -0.56 20.48
CA GLU A 32 86.43 0.35 21.59
C GLU A 32 86.52 1.87 21.30
N SER A 33 85.73 2.60 22.11
CA SER A 33 86.03 3.89 22.79
C SER A 33 86.19 5.20 22.01
N GLY A 34 85.60 6.27 22.54
CA GLY A 34 85.93 7.66 22.15
C GLY A 34 84.93 8.74 22.59
N LYS A 35 85.24 9.45 23.68
CA LYS A 35 84.52 10.60 24.28
C LYS A 35 84.55 11.89 23.43
N LYS A 36 83.54 12.75 23.71
CA LYS A 36 83.44 14.25 23.70
C LYS A 36 82.24 14.70 22.83
N GLY A 37 81.36 15.62 23.19
CA GLY A 37 81.24 16.61 24.27
C GLY A 37 80.42 17.79 23.70
N GLY A 38 79.51 18.40 24.47
CA GLY A 38 78.83 19.64 24.05
C GLY A 38 77.48 19.92 24.74
N LYS A 39 77.43 20.99 25.55
CA LYS A 39 76.31 21.50 26.35
C LYS A 39 75.25 22.22 25.49
N ASP A 40 73.96 22.23 25.89
CA ASP A 40 73.33 23.39 26.57
C ASP A 40 71.81 23.24 26.88
N LYS A 41 71.51 23.56 28.15
CA LYS A 41 70.35 24.24 28.80
C LYS A 41 68.88 24.11 28.32
N ALA A 42 68.07 23.50 29.20
CA ALA A 42 66.83 23.99 29.86
C ALA A 42 65.73 24.79 29.11
N LYS A 43 64.48 24.27 29.11
CA LYS A 43 63.29 24.84 29.82
C LYS A 43 61.95 24.15 29.46
N ALA A 44 61.19 23.84 30.54
CA ALA A 44 59.72 23.90 30.74
C ALA A 44 58.70 23.14 29.84
N GLU A 45 57.84 22.36 30.50
CA GLU A 45 56.56 21.77 30.04
C GLU A 45 55.55 22.81 29.49
N PRO A 46 54.57 22.42 28.65
CA PRO A 46 53.27 22.00 29.20
C PRO A 46 52.56 20.82 28.48
N LYS A 47 51.86 20.03 29.30
CA LYS A 47 50.89 18.96 29.00
C LYS A 47 50.02 19.17 27.75
N LYS A 48 49.93 18.14 26.88
CA LYS A 48 48.77 17.90 25.98
C LYS A 48 48.42 16.40 25.86
N LYS A 49 47.23 16.08 26.38
CA LYS A 49 46.30 14.97 26.05
C LYS A 49 46.88 13.79 25.26
N ALA A 50 47.08 12.66 25.94
CA ALA A 50 47.32 11.37 25.31
C ALA A 50 46.10 10.94 24.48
N LYS A 51 46.22 11.03 23.14
CA LYS A 51 45.41 10.26 22.20
C LYS A 51 46.08 8.91 22.03
N SER A 52 45.56 7.87 22.69
CA SER A 52 45.85 6.48 22.31
C SER A 52 45.04 6.17 21.05
N LYS A 53 45.68 6.20 19.88
CA LYS A 53 45.20 5.51 18.69
C LYS A 53 45.92 4.17 18.65
N HIS A 54 45.24 3.08 19.01
CA HIS A 54 45.66 1.77 18.55
C HIS A 54 45.35 1.70 17.05
N ALA A 55 46.39 1.81 16.22
CA ALA A 55 46.30 1.46 14.82
C ALA A 55 46.09 -0.06 14.74
N VAL A 56 44.90 -0.48 14.34
CA VAL A 56 44.62 -1.90 14.03
C VAL A 56 45.36 -2.20 12.72
N GLU A 57 46.38 -3.03 12.82
CA GLU A 57 47.14 -3.54 11.69
C GLU A 57 46.18 -4.28 10.73
N GLN A 58 46.06 -3.79 9.50
CA GLN A 58 45.16 -4.38 8.50
C GLN A 58 45.80 -5.65 7.95
N LYS A 59 45.28 -6.82 8.33
CA LYS A 59 45.63 -8.09 7.66
C LYS A 59 45.22 -8.02 6.18
N PRO A 60 46.05 -8.54 5.25
CA PRO A 60 45.73 -8.56 3.83
C PRO A 60 44.44 -9.34 3.56
N LEU A 61 43.67 -8.89 2.56
CA LEU A 61 42.39 -9.49 2.17
C LEU A 61 42.59 -10.94 1.70
N GLU A 62 41.76 -11.86 2.18
CA GLU A 62 41.70 -13.24 1.66
C GLU A 62 41.02 -13.25 0.28
N GLU A 63 41.27 -14.30 -0.52
CA GLU A 63 40.84 -14.43 -1.94
C GLU A 63 39.32 -14.27 -2.17
N TRP A 64 38.50 -14.37 -1.14
CA TRP A 64 37.04 -14.26 -1.16
C TRP A 64 36.49 -13.02 -0.44
N GLU A 65 37.32 -12.07 -0.04
CA GLU A 65 36.87 -10.82 0.59
C GLU A 65 36.74 -9.68 -0.42
N ASP A 66 35.55 -9.06 -0.48
CA ASP A 66 35.30 -7.87 -1.30
C ASP A 66 36.10 -6.65 -0.83
N GLU A 67 36.44 -5.78 -1.80
CA GLU A 67 37.17 -4.51 -1.62
C GLU A 67 36.69 -3.70 -0.40
N VAL A 68 37.65 -3.06 0.28
CA VAL A 68 37.37 -2.27 1.49
C VAL A 68 36.57 -1.01 1.12
N ARG A 69 35.26 -1.01 1.43
CA ARG A 69 34.42 0.19 1.37
C ARG A 69 34.03 0.64 2.79
N PRO A 70 34.28 1.91 3.18
CA PRO A 70 33.87 2.40 4.49
C PRO A 70 32.34 2.57 4.59
N GLY A 71 31.74 2.12 5.69
CA GLY A 71 30.31 2.22 5.98
C GLY A 71 29.47 0.95 5.70
N GLY A 72 28.31 0.86 6.36
CA GLY A 72 27.29 -0.16 6.10
C GLY A 72 27.52 -1.53 6.75
N ALA A 73 26.70 -2.52 6.35
CA ALA A 73 26.69 -3.87 6.92
C ALA A 73 28.04 -4.61 6.78
N GLY A 74 28.82 -4.29 5.75
CA GLY A 74 30.16 -4.84 5.55
C GLY A 74 31.13 -4.45 6.66
N GLN A 75 31.08 -3.20 7.13
CA GLN A 75 31.92 -2.72 8.23
C GLN A 75 31.50 -3.33 9.57
N ALA A 76 30.19 -3.43 9.82
CA ALA A 76 29.66 -4.09 11.02
C ALA A 76 30.05 -5.58 11.07
N LYS A 77 29.97 -6.29 9.94
CA LYS A 77 30.42 -7.69 9.82
C LYS A 77 31.91 -7.84 10.11
N ARG A 78 32.76 -6.93 9.61
CA ARG A 78 34.20 -6.94 9.88
C ARG A 78 34.52 -6.64 11.35
N LEU A 79 33.83 -5.67 11.96
CA LEU A 79 33.98 -5.36 13.38
C LEU A 79 33.59 -6.58 14.22
N PHE A 80 32.43 -7.19 13.95
CA PHE A 80 31.98 -8.40 14.64
C PHE A 80 32.96 -9.55 14.45
N ARG A 81 33.45 -9.79 13.22
CA ARG A 81 34.49 -10.81 12.96
C ARG A 81 35.77 -10.49 13.72
N SER A 82 36.20 -9.22 13.79
CA SER A 82 37.40 -8.84 14.53
C SER A 82 37.25 -9.07 16.04
N ILE A 83 36.07 -8.82 16.59
CA ILE A 83 35.75 -9.10 17.99
C ILE A 83 35.78 -10.62 18.24
N VAL A 84 35.12 -11.40 17.39
CA VAL A 84 35.10 -12.88 17.48
C VAL A 84 36.51 -13.45 17.36
N VAL A 85 37.32 -12.94 16.42
CA VAL A 85 38.71 -13.37 16.23
C VAL A 85 39.57 -12.97 17.43
N SER A 86 39.36 -11.78 18.01
CA SER A 86 40.09 -11.34 19.21
C SER A 86 39.67 -12.05 20.50
N ALA A 87 38.45 -12.58 20.55
CA ALA A 87 37.91 -13.34 21.67
C ALA A 87 38.21 -14.85 21.57
N ALA A 88 38.61 -15.32 20.40
CA ALA A 88 39.00 -16.70 20.16
C ALA A 88 40.47 -16.90 20.58
N GLY A 89 40.70 -17.72 21.61
CA GLY A 89 42.06 -18.10 22.03
C GLY A 89 42.81 -18.90 20.95
N GLU A 90 44.14 -18.92 21.04
CA GLU A 90 45.00 -19.64 20.06
C GLU A 90 44.62 -21.11 19.92
N ASP A 91 44.27 -21.78 21.02
CA ASP A 91 43.78 -23.17 21.05
C ASP A 91 42.53 -23.39 20.18
N MET A 92 41.63 -22.39 20.12
CA MET A 92 40.43 -22.48 19.28
C MET A 92 40.78 -22.37 17.80
N PHE A 93 41.76 -21.54 17.44
CA PHE A 93 42.24 -21.41 16.07
C PHE A 93 43.02 -22.64 15.61
N GLU A 94 43.82 -23.24 16.49
CA GLU A 94 44.55 -24.48 16.19
C GLU A 94 43.60 -25.67 16.06
N SER A 95 42.60 -25.78 16.94
CA SER A 95 41.52 -26.75 16.83
C SER A 95 40.69 -26.56 15.55
N TYR A 96 40.38 -25.31 15.19
CA TYR A 96 39.70 -25.00 13.94
C TYR A 96 40.53 -25.36 12.70
N ARG A 97 41.83 -25.01 12.66
CA ARG A 97 42.73 -25.32 11.54
C ARG A 97 42.93 -26.82 11.38
N SER A 98 43.19 -27.55 12.46
CA SER A 98 43.34 -29.00 12.43
C SER A 98 42.05 -29.71 11.98
N THR A 99 40.90 -29.25 12.47
CA THR A 99 39.59 -29.73 12.01
C THR A 99 39.37 -29.40 10.53
N ARG A 100 39.82 -28.24 10.06
CA ARG A 100 39.67 -27.82 8.66
C ARG A 100 40.52 -28.67 7.72
N VAL A 101 41.78 -28.93 8.08
CA VAL A 101 42.68 -29.83 7.34
C VAL A 101 42.11 -31.26 7.32
N MET A 102 41.59 -31.75 8.45
CA MET A 102 40.91 -33.04 8.51
C MET A 102 39.69 -33.08 7.57
N LEU A 103 38.85 -32.04 7.56
CA LEU A 103 37.66 -31.97 6.72
C LEU A 103 37.99 -31.87 5.22
N ASP A 104 39.13 -31.28 4.86
CA ASP A 104 39.58 -31.16 3.47
C ASP A 104 40.43 -32.39 3.02
N SER A 105 40.69 -33.34 3.92
CA SER A 105 41.30 -34.63 3.56
C SER A 105 40.41 -35.45 2.61
N GLN A 106 41.04 -36.25 1.74
CA GLN A 106 40.34 -37.13 0.79
C GLN A 106 39.25 -38.02 1.41
N PRO A 107 39.48 -38.75 2.53
CA PRO A 107 38.45 -39.59 3.12
C PRO A 107 37.27 -38.78 3.68
N ALA A 108 37.53 -37.63 4.32
CA ALA A 108 36.46 -36.78 4.86
C ALA A 108 35.65 -36.11 3.74
N LEU A 109 36.30 -35.72 2.65
CA LEU A 109 35.66 -35.19 1.46
C LEU A 109 34.74 -36.23 0.80
N MET A 110 35.21 -37.48 0.64
CA MET A 110 34.40 -38.59 0.12
C MET A 110 33.23 -38.94 1.06
N ALA A 111 33.45 -38.97 2.37
CA ALA A 111 32.40 -39.22 3.36
C ALA A 111 31.29 -38.14 3.31
N ARG A 112 31.66 -36.85 3.22
CA ARG A 112 30.70 -35.75 3.06
C ARG A 112 29.96 -35.81 1.74
N ALA A 113 30.65 -36.18 0.66
CA ALA A 113 30.02 -36.36 -0.65
C ALA A 113 28.98 -37.50 -0.60
N ALA A 114 29.36 -38.66 -0.05
CA ALA A 114 28.47 -39.79 0.16
C ALA A 114 27.28 -39.42 1.06
N PHE A 115 27.53 -38.74 2.17
CA PHE A 115 26.48 -38.23 3.05
C PHE A 115 25.54 -37.26 2.32
N SER A 116 26.06 -36.34 1.52
CA SER A 116 25.25 -35.38 0.76
C SER A 116 24.37 -36.08 -0.27
N VAL A 117 24.89 -37.10 -0.96
CA VAL A 117 24.11 -37.91 -1.91
C VAL A 117 23.02 -38.70 -1.18
N LEU A 118 23.35 -39.32 -0.05
CA LEU A 118 22.38 -40.07 0.77
C LEU A 118 21.31 -39.15 1.36
N PHE A 119 21.70 -37.96 1.81
CA PHE A 119 20.77 -36.95 2.33
C PHE A 119 19.85 -36.43 1.23
N LEU A 120 20.38 -36.15 0.03
CA LEU A 120 19.58 -35.76 -1.13
C LEU A 120 18.60 -36.89 -1.49
N PHE A 121 19.06 -38.14 -1.54
CA PHE A 121 18.21 -39.30 -1.78
C PHE A 121 17.13 -39.42 -0.71
N PHE A 122 17.46 -39.25 0.57
CA PHE A 122 16.48 -39.27 1.65
C PHE A 122 15.44 -38.17 1.47
N VAL A 123 15.85 -36.91 1.23
CA VAL A 123 14.94 -35.77 1.04
C VAL A 123 14.02 -35.97 -0.17
N VAL A 124 14.56 -36.46 -1.29
CA VAL A 124 13.82 -36.63 -2.55
C VAL A 124 12.93 -37.88 -2.52
N SER A 125 13.42 -39.01 -2.01
CA SER A 125 12.72 -40.30 -2.12
C SER A 125 11.90 -40.66 -0.88
N ILE A 126 12.28 -40.23 0.32
CA ILE A 126 11.67 -40.66 1.59
C ILE A 126 11.01 -39.50 2.35
N GLY A 127 11.67 -38.34 2.41
CA GLY A 127 11.32 -37.20 3.26
C GLY A 127 10.08 -36.40 2.83
N GLY A 128 9.33 -36.87 1.83
CA GLY A 128 8.05 -36.26 1.41
C GLY A 128 8.17 -34.92 0.70
N VAL A 129 9.35 -34.29 0.66
CA VAL A 129 9.55 -32.94 0.12
C VAL A 129 9.01 -32.78 -1.31
N PRO A 130 9.21 -33.70 -2.27
CA PRO A 130 8.63 -33.54 -3.61
C PRO A 130 7.09 -33.55 -3.61
N ARG A 131 6.46 -34.29 -2.69
CA ARG A 131 4.99 -34.30 -2.53
C ARG A 131 4.51 -32.96 -1.97
N ASP A 132 5.19 -32.42 -0.97
CA ASP A 132 4.85 -31.15 -0.35
C ASP A 132 5.06 -29.99 -1.32
N VAL A 133 6.17 -30.00 -2.07
CA VAL A 133 6.42 -29.08 -3.18
C VAL A 133 5.33 -29.20 -4.24
N GLY A 134 4.95 -30.41 -4.65
CA GLY A 134 3.87 -30.63 -5.61
C GLY A 134 2.52 -30.11 -5.11
N THR A 135 2.23 -30.24 -3.82
CA THR A 135 1.01 -29.74 -3.19
C THR A 135 1.03 -28.21 -3.11
N PHE A 136 2.16 -27.62 -2.73
CA PHE A 136 2.38 -26.19 -2.69
C PHE A 136 2.21 -25.57 -4.07
N VAL A 137 2.84 -26.13 -5.11
CA VAL A 137 2.71 -25.64 -6.49
C VAL A 137 1.26 -25.70 -6.98
N LYS A 138 0.54 -26.80 -6.70
CA LYS A 138 -0.89 -26.91 -7.03
C LYS A 138 -1.74 -25.87 -6.28
N HIS A 139 -1.42 -25.60 -5.01
CA HIS A 139 -2.09 -24.56 -4.24
C HIS A 139 -1.81 -23.18 -4.83
N CYS A 140 -0.56 -22.86 -5.14
CA CYS A 140 -0.18 -21.61 -5.81
C CYS A 140 -0.90 -21.43 -7.15
N ASP A 141 -1.00 -22.46 -7.98
CA ASP A 141 -1.74 -22.41 -9.25
C ASP A 141 -3.25 -22.18 -9.01
N SER A 142 -3.85 -22.84 -8.02
CA SER A 142 -5.25 -22.61 -7.65
C SER A 142 -5.52 -21.17 -7.21
N VAL A 143 -4.64 -20.61 -6.36
CA VAL A 143 -4.71 -19.22 -5.91
C VAL A 143 -4.44 -18.24 -7.06
N ALA A 144 -3.48 -18.54 -7.94
CA ALA A 144 -3.20 -17.71 -9.11
C ALA A 144 -4.44 -17.59 -10.01
N ARG A 145 -5.16 -18.70 -10.24
CA ARG A 145 -6.41 -18.72 -11.01
C ARG A 145 -7.55 -17.96 -10.34
N SER A 146 -7.63 -17.95 -9.00
CA SER A 146 -8.66 -17.19 -8.29
C SER A 146 -8.39 -15.69 -8.31
N LEU A 147 -7.12 -15.28 -8.30
CA LEU A 147 -6.71 -13.88 -8.38
C LEU A 147 -6.73 -13.33 -9.82
N SER A 148 -6.68 -14.19 -10.84
CA SER A 148 -6.61 -13.79 -12.26
C SER A 148 -7.97 -13.48 -12.90
N ASN A 149 -8.95 -13.01 -12.13
CA ASN A 149 -10.26 -12.60 -12.66
C ASN A 149 -10.38 -11.05 -12.64
N PRO A 150 -10.40 -10.38 -13.81
CA PRO A 150 -10.45 -8.92 -13.86
C PRO A 150 -11.79 -8.40 -13.35
N GLN A 151 -11.83 -7.23 -12.71
CA GLN A 151 -13.07 -6.70 -12.12
C GLN A 151 -13.97 -5.93 -13.12
N VAL A 152 -13.40 -5.36 -14.19
CA VAL A 152 -14.18 -4.60 -15.20
C VAL A 152 -14.83 -5.54 -16.23
N VAL A 153 -14.12 -6.60 -16.59
CA VAL A 153 -14.59 -7.66 -17.49
C VAL A 153 -14.28 -8.98 -16.82
N TYR A 154 -15.30 -9.62 -16.28
CA TYR A 154 -15.15 -10.83 -15.49
C TYR A 154 -15.89 -12.01 -16.12
N GLN A 155 -15.47 -13.19 -15.71
CA GLN A 155 -16.14 -14.43 -16.06
C GLN A 155 -16.97 -14.92 -14.89
N VAL A 156 -18.23 -15.23 -15.14
CA VAL A 156 -19.13 -15.91 -14.20
C VAL A 156 -19.51 -17.27 -14.76
N ARG A 157 -19.86 -18.20 -13.88
CA ARG A 157 -20.47 -19.48 -14.29
C ARG A 157 -21.97 -19.36 -14.13
N ASP A 158 -22.71 -19.72 -15.17
CA ASP A 158 -24.17 -19.80 -15.08
C ASP A 158 -24.62 -21.01 -14.24
N ARG A 159 -25.94 -21.15 -14.03
CA ARG A 159 -26.51 -22.28 -13.28
C ARG A 159 -26.26 -23.65 -13.94
N GLN A 160 -25.92 -23.66 -15.23
CA GLN A 160 -25.66 -24.86 -16.03
C GLN A 160 -24.15 -25.17 -16.12
N GLY A 161 -23.30 -24.33 -15.55
CA GLY A 161 -21.84 -24.47 -15.53
C GLY A 161 -21.13 -23.83 -16.74
N ASN A 162 -21.85 -23.17 -17.65
CA ASN A 162 -21.23 -22.48 -18.78
C ASN A 162 -20.52 -21.21 -18.31
N ILE A 163 -19.36 -20.93 -18.89
CA ILE A 163 -18.60 -19.71 -18.62
C ILE A 163 -19.22 -18.58 -19.44
N MET A 164 -19.77 -17.58 -18.75
CA MET A 164 -20.26 -16.34 -19.35
C MET A 164 -19.29 -15.19 -19.06
N LYS A 165 -18.93 -14.46 -20.11
CA LYS A 165 -18.16 -13.21 -20.00
C LYS A 165 -19.15 -12.07 -19.77
N VAL A 166 -18.95 -11.34 -18.67
CA VAL A 166 -19.71 -10.13 -18.33
C VAL A 166 -18.82 -8.93 -18.62
N ASP A 167 -19.21 -8.11 -19.59
CA ASP A 167 -18.47 -6.91 -20.03
C ASP A 167 -19.29 -5.62 -19.90
N ASP A 168 -20.41 -5.63 -19.17
CA ASP A 168 -21.33 -4.50 -18.99
C ASP A 168 -20.64 -3.20 -18.60
N TYR A 169 -19.76 -3.23 -17.60
CA TYR A 169 -19.08 -2.02 -17.13
C TYR A 169 -18.21 -1.41 -18.24
N LEU A 170 -17.41 -2.22 -18.92
CA LEU A 170 -16.61 -1.76 -20.07
C LEU A 170 -17.53 -1.16 -21.15
N ARG A 171 -18.59 -1.88 -21.54
CA ARG A 171 -19.50 -1.43 -22.62
C ARG A 171 -20.25 -0.16 -22.27
N GLY A 172 -20.69 0.00 -21.03
CA GLY A 172 -21.38 1.22 -20.66
C GLY A 172 -20.42 2.41 -20.49
N TYR A 173 -19.15 2.20 -20.12
CA TYR A 173 -18.15 3.28 -20.13
C TYR A 173 -17.80 3.69 -21.57
N GLU A 174 -17.61 2.73 -22.48
CA GLU A 174 -17.47 2.98 -23.93
C GLU A 174 -18.69 3.72 -24.50
N TRP A 175 -19.91 3.37 -24.05
CA TRP A 175 -21.12 4.08 -24.45
C TRP A 175 -21.08 5.55 -24.01
N ILE A 176 -20.67 5.84 -22.77
CA ILE A 176 -20.52 7.22 -22.28
C ILE A 176 -19.55 7.99 -23.15
N ASP A 177 -18.42 7.39 -23.51
CA ASP A 177 -17.43 8.03 -24.36
C ASP A 177 -17.97 8.35 -25.76
N GLN A 178 -18.73 7.44 -26.36
CA GLN A 178 -19.21 7.59 -27.73
C GLN A 178 -20.48 8.46 -27.83
N ASN A 179 -21.29 8.55 -26.77
CA ASN A 179 -22.66 9.08 -26.86
C ASN A 179 -22.94 10.32 -25.98
N THR A 180 -21.95 10.81 -25.23
CA THR A 180 -22.10 12.04 -24.43
C THR A 180 -21.18 13.16 -24.95
N PRO A 181 -21.52 14.45 -24.78
CA PRO A 181 -20.58 15.54 -25.08
C PRO A 181 -19.26 15.41 -24.28
N LYS A 182 -18.10 15.76 -24.88
CA LYS A 182 -16.78 15.60 -24.24
C LYS A 182 -16.59 16.45 -22.97
N ASP A 183 -17.33 17.54 -22.84
CA ASP A 183 -17.37 18.41 -21.65
C ASP A 183 -18.40 17.96 -20.59
N SER A 184 -19.02 16.78 -20.78
CA SER A 184 -19.99 16.25 -19.82
C SER A 184 -19.33 15.84 -18.52
N ARG A 185 -20.02 16.16 -17.42
CA ARG A 185 -19.62 15.75 -16.08
C ARG A 185 -20.51 14.62 -15.59
N VAL A 186 -19.90 13.50 -15.20
CA VAL A 186 -20.61 12.29 -14.78
C VAL A 186 -20.45 12.12 -13.28
N MET A 187 -21.58 12.12 -12.57
CA MET A 187 -21.63 11.83 -11.14
C MET A 187 -21.84 10.34 -10.92
N ALA A 188 -20.99 9.73 -10.11
CA ALA A 188 -21.14 8.36 -9.63
C ALA A 188 -20.58 8.29 -8.21
N TRP A 189 -20.72 7.13 -7.55
CA TRP A 189 -19.96 6.91 -6.32
C TRP A 189 -18.44 6.92 -6.60
N TRP A 190 -17.65 7.32 -5.61
CA TRP A 190 -16.23 7.65 -5.80
C TRP A 190 -15.38 6.46 -6.26
N ASP A 191 -15.80 5.23 -5.95
CA ASP A 191 -15.18 3.96 -6.38
C ASP A 191 -14.90 3.94 -7.90
N TYR A 192 -15.76 4.58 -8.70
CA TYR A 192 -15.78 4.45 -10.15
C TYR A 192 -15.10 5.61 -10.89
N GLY A 193 -14.65 6.65 -10.19
CA GLY A 193 -14.16 7.89 -10.83
C GLY A 193 -13.02 7.67 -11.83
N TYR A 194 -12.04 6.84 -11.48
CA TYR A 194 -10.94 6.51 -12.39
C TYR A 194 -11.39 5.76 -13.64
N GLN A 195 -12.44 4.94 -13.55
CA GLN A 195 -12.96 4.20 -14.71
C GLN A 195 -13.74 5.14 -15.64
N ILE A 196 -14.52 6.07 -15.07
CA ILE A 196 -15.23 7.11 -15.83
C ILE A 196 -14.25 7.98 -16.62
N THR A 197 -13.15 8.40 -15.98
CA THR A 197 -12.15 9.24 -16.65
C THR A 197 -11.24 8.45 -17.59
N GLY A 198 -10.81 7.24 -17.20
CA GLY A 198 -9.87 6.45 -17.98
C GLY A 198 -10.48 5.71 -19.17
N ILE A 199 -11.70 5.20 -19.04
CA ILE A 199 -12.41 4.45 -20.10
C ILE A 199 -13.49 5.32 -20.74
N GLY A 200 -14.30 6.00 -19.92
CA GLY A 200 -15.40 6.84 -20.41
C GLY A 200 -14.95 8.20 -20.97
N GLU A 201 -13.67 8.57 -20.80
CA GLU A 201 -13.08 9.86 -21.19
C GLU A 201 -13.96 11.07 -20.79
N ARG A 202 -14.58 11.04 -19.60
CA ARG A 202 -15.38 12.15 -19.08
C ARG A 202 -14.89 12.64 -17.73
N THR A 203 -15.28 13.87 -17.42
CA THR A 203 -15.02 14.47 -16.11
C THR A 203 -15.84 13.74 -15.06
N THR A 204 -15.20 13.09 -14.09
CA THR A 204 -15.88 12.57 -12.90
C THR A 204 -16.02 13.66 -11.84
N ILE A 205 -17.06 13.57 -11.02
CA ILE A 205 -17.26 14.49 -9.88
C ILE A 205 -16.36 14.11 -8.69
N ALA A 206 -16.17 12.80 -8.44
CA ALA A 206 -15.30 12.29 -7.38
C ALA A 206 -14.53 11.06 -7.85
N ASP A 207 -13.43 10.73 -7.17
CA ASP A 207 -12.55 9.61 -7.49
C ASP A 207 -12.05 8.86 -6.23
N GLY A 208 -11.33 7.77 -6.49
CA GLY A 208 -10.74 6.92 -5.46
C GLY A 208 -9.57 7.53 -4.69
N ASN A 209 -9.15 8.76 -4.96
CA ASN A 209 -8.14 9.43 -4.14
C ASN A 209 -8.75 9.90 -2.81
N THR A 210 -10.03 10.25 -2.81
CA THR A 210 -10.83 10.57 -1.61
C THR A 210 -10.28 11.69 -0.70
N TRP A 211 -9.46 12.60 -1.24
CA TRP A 211 -8.77 13.64 -0.47
C TRP A 211 -9.72 14.71 0.12
N ASN A 212 -10.92 14.87 -0.43
CA ASN A 212 -11.93 15.81 0.06
C ASN A 212 -13.20 15.08 0.51
N HIS A 213 -13.26 14.77 1.81
CA HIS A 213 -14.41 14.05 2.40
C HIS A 213 -15.73 14.81 2.27
N GLU A 214 -15.72 16.14 2.39
CA GLU A 214 -16.94 16.95 2.27
C GLU A 214 -17.54 16.91 0.86
N HIS A 215 -16.67 16.82 -0.15
CA HIS A 215 -17.09 16.60 -1.52
C HIS A 215 -17.80 15.26 -1.66
N ILE A 216 -17.20 14.18 -1.15
CA ILE A 216 -17.80 12.83 -1.17
C ILE A 216 -19.11 12.78 -0.38
N ALA A 217 -19.17 13.43 0.77
CA ALA A 217 -20.39 13.54 1.58
C ALA A 217 -21.52 14.25 0.83
N THR A 218 -21.19 15.19 -0.06
CA THR A 218 -22.18 15.84 -0.92
C THR A 218 -22.78 14.84 -1.92
N LEU A 219 -21.97 13.95 -2.49
CA LEU A 219 -22.46 12.87 -3.36
C LEU A 219 -23.29 11.87 -2.57
N GLY A 220 -22.85 11.50 -1.37
CA GLY A 220 -23.64 10.69 -0.44
C GLY A 220 -25.02 11.29 -0.21
N LEU A 221 -25.09 12.58 0.16
CA LEU A 221 -26.34 13.32 0.37
C LEU A 221 -27.25 13.34 -0.87
N ILE A 222 -26.69 13.49 -2.08
CA ILE A 222 -27.45 13.49 -3.33
C ILE A 222 -28.04 12.09 -3.57
N LEU A 223 -27.24 11.05 -3.44
CA LEU A 223 -27.65 9.67 -3.71
C LEU A 223 -28.66 9.14 -2.68
N SER A 224 -28.47 9.45 -1.40
CA SER A 224 -29.39 9.03 -0.32
C SER A 224 -30.56 9.99 -0.08
N GLY A 225 -30.53 11.18 -0.67
CA GLY A 225 -31.58 12.20 -0.58
C GLY A 225 -32.80 11.89 -1.45
N SER A 226 -33.93 12.54 -1.16
CA SER A 226 -35.11 12.44 -2.02
C SER A 226 -34.81 12.95 -3.42
N GLU A 227 -35.49 12.39 -4.43
CA GLU A 227 -35.27 12.73 -5.83
C GLU A 227 -35.27 14.24 -6.13
N GLN A 228 -36.20 15.00 -5.53
CA GLN A 228 -36.29 16.45 -5.69
C GLN A 228 -35.10 17.18 -5.04
N LYS A 229 -34.72 16.78 -3.82
CA LYS A 229 -33.56 17.37 -3.12
C LYS A 229 -32.27 17.03 -3.88
N ALA A 230 -32.13 15.79 -4.33
CA ALA A 230 -31.01 15.32 -5.11
C ALA A 230 -30.87 16.10 -6.43
N HIS A 231 -31.96 16.27 -7.18
CA HIS A 231 -31.97 17.04 -8.43
C HIS A 231 -31.57 18.50 -8.22
N SER A 232 -32.08 19.14 -7.16
CA SER A 232 -31.79 20.55 -6.84
C SER A 232 -30.30 20.83 -6.66
N ILE A 233 -29.52 19.81 -6.29
CA ILE A 233 -28.07 19.90 -6.10
C ILE A 233 -27.36 19.38 -7.35
N ALA A 234 -27.72 18.19 -7.84
CA ALA A 234 -27.07 17.49 -8.94
C ALA A 234 -27.04 18.32 -10.24
N ARG A 235 -28.12 19.08 -10.53
CA ARG A 235 -28.22 19.97 -11.71
C ARG A 235 -27.12 21.03 -11.82
N HIS A 236 -26.43 21.35 -10.71
CA HIS A 236 -25.32 22.31 -10.68
C HIS A 236 -23.96 21.62 -10.83
N LEU A 237 -23.88 20.31 -10.52
CA LEU A 237 -22.64 19.55 -10.48
C LEU A 237 -22.42 18.69 -11.72
N ALA A 238 -23.47 18.04 -12.23
CA ALA A 238 -23.33 16.95 -13.20
C ALA A 238 -24.39 16.99 -14.30
N ASP A 239 -24.00 16.47 -15.47
CA ASP A 239 -24.84 16.30 -16.65
C ASP A 239 -25.47 14.90 -16.69
N TYR A 240 -24.77 13.91 -16.13
CA TYR A 240 -25.20 12.51 -16.04
C TYR A 240 -24.97 11.94 -14.65
N VAL A 241 -25.79 10.98 -14.26
CA VAL A 241 -25.63 10.14 -13.08
C VAL A 241 -25.46 8.69 -13.52
N LEU A 242 -24.43 8.03 -13.01
CA LEU A 242 -24.14 6.62 -13.24
C LEU A 242 -24.34 5.85 -11.94
N VAL A 243 -25.03 4.72 -12.04
CA VAL A 243 -25.20 3.78 -10.93
C VAL A 243 -24.86 2.36 -11.39
N TRP A 244 -24.19 1.61 -10.51
CA TRP A 244 -24.06 0.17 -10.62
C TRP A 244 -25.30 -0.49 -10.01
N ALA A 245 -25.84 -1.49 -10.72
CA ALA A 245 -27.09 -2.18 -10.43
C ALA A 245 -26.94 -3.70 -10.65
N GLY A 246 -28.06 -4.43 -10.57
CA GLY A 246 -28.10 -5.86 -10.88
C GLY A 246 -27.87 -6.83 -9.71
N GLY A 247 -27.80 -6.31 -8.47
CA GLY A 247 -27.71 -7.11 -7.26
C GLY A 247 -26.30 -7.66 -6.97
N GLY A 248 -26.08 -8.10 -5.71
CA GLY A 248 -24.85 -8.80 -5.33
C GLY A 248 -23.59 -7.92 -5.29
N GLY A 249 -23.67 -6.72 -4.70
CA GLY A 249 -22.54 -5.79 -4.58
C GLY A 249 -22.71 -4.46 -5.33
N ASP A 250 -23.92 -4.22 -5.85
CA ASP A 250 -24.31 -2.96 -6.48
C ASP A 250 -24.32 -1.77 -5.51
N ASP A 251 -24.68 -0.58 -6.01
CA ASP A 251 -24.66 0.62 -5.19
C ASP A 251 -25.68 0.57 -4.03
N LEU A 252 -26.74 -0.25 -4.13
CA LEU A 252 -27.68 -0.46 -3.02
C LEU A 252 -27.06 -1.26 -1.87
N ALA A 253 -26.20 -2.24 -2.16
CA ALA A 253 -25.48 -2.98 -1.13
C ALA A 253 -24.54 -2.06 -0.30
N LYS A 254 -23.98 -1.04 -0.94
CA LYS A 254 -23.10 -0.04 -0.29
C LYS A 254 -23.86 1.13 0.34
N SER A 255 -25.13 1.28 0.00
CA SER A 255 -25.93 2.48 0.26
C SER A 255 -25.98 2.97 1.73
N PRO A 256 -25.98 2.12 2.77
CA PRO A 256 -25.92 2.62 4.15
C PRO A 256 -24.62 3.39 4.46
N HIS A 257 -23.51 3.02 3.80
CA HIS A 257 -22.24 3.72 3.92
C HIS A 257 -22.31 5.11 3.26
N LEU A 258 -22.93 5.22 2.08
CA LEU A 258 -23.14 6.49 1.37
C LEU A 258 -23.90 7.49 2.26
N ALA A 259 -25.03 7.05 2.85
CA ALA A 259 -25.86 7.89 3.70
C ALA A 259 -25.15 8.31 4.99
N ARG A 260 -24.33 7.41 5.58
CA ARG A 260 -23.52 7.73 6.75
C ARG A 260 -22.46 8.79 6.46
N ILE A 261 -21.77 8.70 5.33
CA ILE A 261 -20.82 9.73 4.90
C ILE A 261 -21.55 11.06 4.69
N GLY A 262 -22.70 11.05 4.00
CA GLY A 262 -23.55 12.23 3.86
C GLY A 262 -23.93 12.85 5.20
N ASN A 263 -24.43 12.05 6.14
CA ASN A 263 -24.87 12.52 7.46
C ASN A 263 -23.71 13.06 8.34
N SER A 264 -22.47 12.59 8.11
CA SER A 264 -21.31 13.06 8.86
C SER A 264 -21.01 14.55 8.64
N VAL A 265 -21.35 15.08 7.47
CA VAL A 265 -21.14 16.48 7.08
C VAL A 265 -22.46 17.27 7.08
N TYR A 266 -23.58 16.63 6.73
CA TYR A 266 -24.91 17.22 6.63
C TYR A 266 -25.85 16.62 7.69
N PRO A 267 -25.89 17.18 8.91
CA PRO A 267 -26.67 16.62 10.02
C PRO A 267 -28.19 16.69 9.79
N ASP A 268 -28.67 17.54 8.86
CA ASP A 268 -30.08 17.63 8.48
C ASP A 268 -30.55 16.42 7.64
N HIS A 269 -29.64 15.50 7.31
CA HIS A 269 -29.98 14.34 6.50
C HIS A 269 -30.70 13.24 7.29
N CYS A 270 -30.06 12.66 8.31
CA CYS A 270 -30.66 11.62 9.18
C CYS A 270 -30.83 12.10 10.62
N GLY A 271 -30.15 13.20 10.97
CA GLY A 271 -30.11 13.77 12.31
C GLY A 271 -28.88 13.33 13.11
N ASP A 272 -28.55 14.10 14.14
CA ASP A 272 -27.54 13.74 15.13
C ASP A 272 -28.03 12.66 16.10
N ASP A 273 -29.35 12.42 16.17
CA ASP A 273 -29.98 11.31 16.88
C ASP A 273 -29.74 9.96 16.18
N ASP A 274 -29.45 9.97 14.89
CA ASP A 274 -29.15 8.77 14.08
C ASP A 274 -27.83 8.92 13.32
N PRO A 275 -26.67 8.92 14.02
CA PRO A 275 -25.37 9.17 13.41
C PRO A 275 -24.95 8.09 12.40
N LYS A 276 -25.44 6.84 12.57
CA LYS A 276 -25.19 5.72 11.64
C LYS A 276 -26.15 5.75 10.43
N CYS A 277 -27.13 6.66 10.43
CA CYS A 277 -28.21 6.76 9.45
C CYS A 277 -28.96 5.44 9.24
N ASN A 278 -29.35 4.78 10.33
CA ASN A 278 -30.11 3.52 10.28
C ASN A 278 -31.49 3.69 9.62
N LYS A 279 -32.06 4.91 9.65
CA LYS A 279 -33.27 5.27 8.90
C LYS A 279 -33.13 5.04 7.40
N PHE A 280 -31.91 5.03 6.87
CA PHE A 280 -31.58 4.71 5.49
C PHE A 280 -31.06 3.28 5.37
N SER A 281 -31.97 2.31 5.34
CA SER A 281 -31.62 0.89 5.28
C SER A 281 -32.74 0.05 4.62
N PHE A 282 -32.52 -1.26 4.58
CA PHE A 282 -33.53 -2.27 4.27
C PHE A 282 -33.94 -2.98 5.56
N TYR A 283 -35.21 -3.34 5.65
CA TYR A 283 -35.71 -4.23 6.71
C TYR A 283 -35.20 -5.66 6.49
N GLY A 284 -35.38 -6.54 7.48
CA GLY A 284 -34.90 -7.94 7.41
C GLY A 284 -35.54 -8.77 6.28
N ASP A 285 -36.70 -8.35 5.79
CA ASP A 285 -37.39 -8.92 4.63
C ASP A 285 -36.90 -8.32 3.29
N HIS A 286 -35.85 -7.51 3.31
CA HIS A 286 -35.29 -6.77 2.17
C HIS A 286 -36.23 -5.69 1.59
N SER A 287 -37.31 -5.33 2.29
CA SER A 287 -38.11 -4.17 1.90
C SER A 287 -37.39 -2.86 2.27
N PRO A 288 -37.46 -1.82 1.42
CA PRO A 288 -36.80 -0.55 1.71
C PRO A 288 -37.51 0.21 2.84
N THR A 289 -36.74 0.85 3.72
CA THR A 289 -37.28 1.88 4.63
C THR A 289 -37.92 3.04 3.87
N PRO A 290 -38.83 3.84 4.48
CA PRO A 290 -39.43 5.00 3.81
C PRO A 290 -38.40 6.02 3.28
N MET A 291 -37.25 6.14 3.94
CA MET A 291 -36.15 7.00 3.50
C MET A 291 -35.43 6.40 2.28
N MET A 292 -35.11 5.10 2.33
CA MET A 292 -34.52 4.37 1.19
C MET A 292 -35.42 4.43 -0.04
N ALA A 293 -36.71 4.11 0.10
CA ALA A 293 -37.66 4.09 -1.01
C ALA A 293 -37.83 5.46 -1.71
N LYS A 294 -37.67 6.57 -0.96
CA LYS A 294 -37.73 7.93 -1.49
C LYS A 294 -36.42 8.39 -2.14
N SER A 295 -35.32 7.69 -1.88
CA SER A 295 -33.99 8.12 -2.27
C SER A 295 -33.78 8.10 -3.78
N LEU A 296 -32.92 8.99 -4.28
CA LEU A 296 -32.52 8.98 -5.69
C LEU A 296 -31.90 7.63 -6.05
N LEU A 297 -30.94 7.13 -5.25
CA LEU A 297 -30.22 5.89 -5.53
C LEU A 297 -31.17 4.70 -5.72
N TYR A 298 -32.11 4.52 -4.80
CA TYR A 298 -33.10 3.44 -4.91
C TYR A 298 -33.94 3.57 -6.17
N LYS A 299 -34.40 4.77 -6.49
CA LYS A 299 -35.18 5.01 -7.70
C LYS A 299 -34.38 4.76 -8.97
N LEU A 300 -33.10 5.14 -9.03
CA LEU A 300 -32.24 4.92 -10.19
C LEU A 300 -31.94 3.43 -10.38
N VAL A 301 -31.53 2.74 -9.31
CA VAL A 301 -31.19 1.30 -9.39
C VAL A 301 -32.42 0.46 -9.69
N MET A 302 -33.57 0.74 -9.07
CA MET A 302 -34.79 -0.07 -9.23
C MET A 302 -35.72 0.42 -10.35
N HIS A 303 -35.36 1.49 -11.08
CA HIS A 303 -36.19 2.06 -12.14
C HIS A 303 -36.57 0.98 -13.16
N ASN A 304 -37.87 0.73 -13.36
CA ASN A 304 -38.39 -0.31 -14.26
C ASN A 304 -37.92 -1.76 -13.97
N MET A 305 -37.16 -1.99 -12.89
CA MET A 305 -36.80 -3.34 -12.41
C MET A 305 -37.79 -3.83 -11.37
N GLN A 306 -38.33 -2.93 -10.54
CA GLN A 306 -39.37 -3.24 -9.58
C GLN A 306 -40.71 -2.63 -9.99
N PRO A 307 -41.81 -3.39 -9.93
CA PRO A 307 -43.14 -2.86 -10.20
C PRO A 307 -43.44 -1.63 -9.33
N GLY A 308 -43.83 -0.53 -9.97
CA GLY A 308 -44.19 0.72 -9.30
C GLY A 308 -43.03 1.67 -8.97
N VAL A 309 -41.77 1.27 -9.16
CA VAL A 309 -40.62 2.16 -8.92
C VAL A 309 -40.19 2.82 -10.23
N LYS A 310 -40.46 4.13 -10.33
CA LYS A 310 -40.05 4.96 -11.46
C LYS A 310 -39.37 6.24 -11.01
N VAL A 311 -38.35 6.64 -11.75
CA VAL A 311 -37.75 7.97 -11.63
C VAL A 311 -38.65 9.00 -12.34
N ASN A 312 -38.68 10.24 -11.84
CA ASN A 312 -39.35 11.32 -12.53
C ASN A 312 -38.49 11.77 -13.71
N GLU A 313 -38.96 11.48 -14.93
CA GLU A 313 -38.26 11.80 -16.16
C GLU A 313 -38.02 13.30 -16.37
N ASN A 314 -38.74 14.18 -15.66
CA ASN A 314 -38.50 15.63 -15.68
C ASN A 314 -37.27 16.05 -14.85
N LEU A 315 -36.77 15.17 -13.98
CA LEU A 315 -35.61 15.40 -13.13
C LEU A 315 -34.41 14.56 -13.60
N PHE A 316 -34.63 13.27 -13.83
CA PHE A 316 -33.61 12.34 -14.31
C PHE A 316 -34.22 11.41 -15.35
N LYS A 317 -33.59 11.32 -16.53
CA LYS A 317 -34.05 10.47 -17.62
C LYS A 317 -33.05 9.37 -17.90
N GLU A 318 -33.49 8.11 -17.87
CA GLU A 318 -32.65 6.98 -18.28
C GLU A 318 -32.25 7.13 -19.75
N VAL A 319 -30.95 7.05 -20.04
CA VAL A 319 -30.40 7.17 -21.40
C VAL A 319 -29.69 5.91 -21.86
N HIS A 320 -29.19 5.10 -20.93
CA HIS A 320 -28.53 3.85 -21.24
C HIS A 320 -28.62 2.87 -20.08
N THR A 321 -28.83 1.60 -20.42
CA THR A 321 -28.69 0.47 -19.50
C THR A 321 -27.99 -0.65 -20.24
N THR A 322 -27.00 -1.26 -19.60
CA THR A 322 -26.18 -2.31 -20.19
C THR A 322 -26.95 -3.62 -20.35
N LYS A 323 -26.39 -4.54 -21.13
CA LYS A 323 -27.06 -5.80 -21.53
C LYS A 323 -27.67 -6.58 -20.37
N HIS A 324 -26.97 -6.70 -19.25
CA HIS A 324 -27.43 -7.43 -18.06
C HIS A 324 -27.95 -6.49 -16.97
N GLY A 325 -28.10 -5.19 -17.24
CA GLY A 325 -28.61 -4.21 -16.29
C GLY A 325 -27.63 -3.84 -15.17
N LEU A 326 -26.35 -4.19 -15.30
CA LEU A 326 -25.34 -3.98 -14.26
C LEU A 326 -24.87 -2.53 -14.15
N MET A 327 -24.96 -1.76 -15.23
CA MET A 327 -24.66 -0.34 -15.20
C MET A 327 -25.74 0.46 -15.92
N ARG A 328 -26.15 1.57 -15.29
CA ARG A 328 -27.24 2.41 -15.76
C ARG A 328 -26.82 3.86 -15.73
N VAL A 329 -27.17 4.59 -16.79
CA VAL A 329 -26.82 5.99 -16.97
C VAL A 329 -28.09 6.81 -17.16
N PHE A 330 -28.19 7.86 -16.36
CA PHE A 330 -29.32 8.79 -16.34
C PHE A 330 -28.83 10.19 -16.66
N LYS A 331 -29.50 10.88 -17.57
CA LYS A 331 -29.28 12.30 -17.84
C LYS A 331 -29.96 13.14 -16.76
N VAL A 332 -29.23 14.10 -16.19
CA VAL A 332 -29.78 15.11 -15.29
C VAL A 332 -30.52 16.13 -16.14
N MET A 333 -31.78 16.37 -15.84
CA MET A 333 -32.60 17.30 -16.62
C MET A 333 -32.41 18.73 -16.13
N ASN A 334 -32.56 19.69 -17.05
CA ASN A 334 -32.48 21.13 -16.77
C ASN A 334 -31.14 21.61 -16.19
N VAL A 335 -29.99 20.97 -16.47
CA VAL A 335 -28.66 21.37 -15.93
C VAL A 335 -28.45 22.89 -16.00
N SER A 336 -27.88 23.47 -14.94
CA SER A 336 -27.61 24.91 -14.90
C SER A 336 -26.38 25.24 -15.75
N GLU A 337 -26.61 25.80 -16.93
CA GLU A 337 -25.53 26.29 -17.82
C GLU A 337 -24.68 27.37 -17.13
N GLU A 338 -25.28 28.23 -16.30
CA GLU A 338 -24.56 29.21 -15.50
C GLU A 338 -23.56 28.54 -14.55
N SER A 339 -23.98 27.49 -13.83
CA SER A 339 -23.08 26.75 -12.94
C SER A 339 -22.01 25.99 -13.70
N LYS A 340 -22.35 25.43 -14.87
CA LYS A 340 -21.39 24.75 -15.74
C LYS A 340 -20.33 25.71 -16.27
N ALA A 341 -20.73 26.88 -16.77
CA ALA A 341 -19.83 27.94 -17.24
C ALA A 341 -18.95 28.48 -16.11
N TRP A 342 -19.51 28.66 -14.92
CA TRP A 342 -18.76 29.13 -13.76
C TRP A 342 -17.64 28.16 -13.34
N VAL A 343 -17.91 26.85 -13.32
CA VAL A 343 -16.90 25.83 -12.98
C VAL A 343 -15.82 25.70 -14.07
N ALA A 344 -16.20 25.95 -15.33
CA ALA A 344 -15.27 25.91 -16.46
C ALA A 344 -14.27 27.08 -16.45
N ASP A 345 -14.66 28.25 -15.92
CA ASP A 345 -13.80 29.44 -15.87
C ASP A 345 -12.57 29.23 -14.95
N PRO A 346 -11.34 29.24 -15.49
CA PRO A 346 -10.12 29.09 -14.69
C PRO A 346 -9.96 30.14 -13.58
N LYS A 347 -10.60 31.32 -13.71
CA LYS A 347 -10.55 32.39 -12.69
C LYS A 347 -11.20 31.98 -11.37
N ASN A 348 -12.12 31.01 -11.41
CA ASN A 348 -12.82 30.51 -10.22
C ASN A 348 -12.06 29.38 -9.53
N ARG A 349 -10.84 29.06 -9.97
CA ARG A 349 -9.98 28.07 -9.34
C ARG A 349 -9.04 28.76 -8.36
N ILE A 350 -8.82 28.11 -7.21
CA ILE A 350 -7.85 28.56 -6.22
C ILE A 350 -6.59 27.73 -6.38
N CYS A 351 -5.53 28.36 -6.88
CA CYS A 351 -4.21 27.75 -6.98
C CYS A 351 -3.44 28.00 -5.68
N ASP A 352 -2.64 27.02 -5.25
CA ASP A 352 -1.74 27.13 -4.11
C ASP A 352 -0.64 28.21 -4.31
N ALA A 353 -0.19 28.40 -5.55
CA ALA A 353 0.76 29.45 -5.94
C ALA A 353 0.51 29.96 -7.37
N PRO A 354 0.96 31.19 -7.71
CA PRO A 354 0.91 31.70 -9.09
C PRO A 354 1.67 30.77 -10.06
N GLY A 355 0.99 30.28 -11.09
CA GLY A 355 1.56 29.37 -12.09
C GLY A 355 1.66 27.90 -11.65
N SER A 356 1.08 27.54 -10.50
CA SER A 356 1.01 26.14 -10.08
C SER A 356 0.12 25.30 -11.00
N TRP A 357 0.46 24.03 -11.12
CA TRP A 357 -0.35 23.03 -11.80
C TRP A 357 -1.53 22.57 -10.93
N TYR A 358 -1.50 22.82 -9.62
CA TYR A 358 -2.54 22.42 -8.67
C TYR A 358 -3.48 23.60 -8.37
N CYS A 359 -4.63 23.60 -9.05
CA CYS A 359 -5.67 24.62 -8.88
C CYS A 359 -7.00 23.95 -8.55
N VAL A 360 -7.47 24.15 -7.32
CA VAL A 360 -8.68 23.53 -6.81
C VAL A 360 -9.91 24.29 -7.31
N GLY A 361 -10.82 23.57 -7.96
CA GLY A 361 -12.12 24.10 -8.36
C GLY A 361 -12.97 24.43 -7.14
N GLN A 362 -13.75 25.51 -7.25
CA GLN A 362 -14.69 25.91 -6.21
C GLN A 362 -16.11 25.41 -6.55
N TYR A 363 -17.07 25.57 -5.62
CA TYR A 363 -18.49 25.29 -5.90
C TYR A 363 -19.18 26.53 -6.46
N PRO A 364 -20.10 26.37 -7.45
CA PRO A 364 -20.83 27.49 -7.99
C PRO A 364 -21.69 28.18 -6.91
N PRO A 365 -21.93 29.50 -6.99
CA PRO A 365 -22.67 30.27 -5.98
C PRO A 365 -24.06 29.71 -5.67
N ALA A 366 -24.71 29.07 -6.64
CA ALA A 366 -26.00 28.41 -6.45
C ALA A 366 -25.99 27.33 -5.34
N LEU A 367 -24.83 26.74 -5.05
CA LEU A 367 -24.66 25.74 -3.99
C LEU A 367 -24.22 26.33 -2.66
N GLU A 368 -23.94 27.63 -2.55
CA GLU A 368 -23.39 28.26 -1.34
C GLU A 368 -24.21 27.94 -0.08
N LYS A 369 -25.55 28.00 -0.17
CA LYS A 369 -26.45 27.65 0.93
C LYS A 369 -26.31 26.19 1.40
N LEU A 370 -25.94 25.28 0.50
CA LEU A 370 -25.64 23.90 0.84
C LEU A 370 -24.27 23.80 1.52
N ILE A 371 -23.25 24.47 0.95
CA ILE A 371 -21.88 24.44 1.49
C ILE A 371 -21.83 25.03 2.92
N GLN A 372 -22.57 26.10 3.19
CA GLN A 372 -22.65 26.73 4.51
C GLN A 372 -23.27 25.82 5.60
N LYS A 373 -24.02 24.78 5.21
CA LYS A 373 -24.58 23.80 6.16
C LYS A 373 -23.60 22.73 6.57
N ARG A 374 -22.45 22.62 5.90
CA ARG A 374 -21.45 21.58 6.17
C ARG A 374 -20.87 21.78 7.55
N ARG A 375 -20.64 20.66 8.23
CA ARG A 375 -19.72 20.59 9.35
C ARG A 375 -18.34 20.24 8.83
N ASN A 376 -17.32 20.96 9.30
CA ASN A 376 -15.95 20.64 8.97
C ASN A 376 -15.65 19.19 9.38
N PHE A 377 -15.19 18.40 8.41
CA PHE A 377 -14.78 17.04 8.70
C PHE A 377 -13.47 17.06 9.50
N ALA A 378 -13.44 16.31 10.60
CA ALA A 378 -12.23 15.99 11.34
C ALA A 378 -12.02 14.48 11.27
N GLN A 379 -10.90 14.06 10.68
CA GLN A 379 -10.46 12.66 10.72
C GLN A 379 -10.21 12.26 12.18
N ILE A 380 -10.43 10.99 12.50
CA ILE A 380 -10.25 10.46 13.86
C ILE A 380 -8.76 10.57 14.26
N GLU A 381 -7.88 10.50 13.27
CA GLU A 381 -6.43 10.61 13.37
C GLU A 381 -5.92 12.07 13.39
N ASP A 382 -6.81 13.06 13.29
CA ASP A 382 -6.46 14.49 13.38
C ASP A 382 -6.30 14.88 14.87
N PHE A 383 -5.31 14.28 15.53
CA PHE A 383 -5.05 14.38 16.98
C PHE A 383 -4.74 15.82 17.45
N ASN A 384 -4.48 16.75 16.53
CA ASN A 384 -4.11 18.14 16.82
C ASN A 384 -5.30 19.12 16.84
N LYS A 385 -6.53 18.71 16.49
CA LYS A 385 -7.71 19.57 16.55
C LYS A 385 -8.52 19.31 17.82
N ALA A 386 -8.18 20.01 18.89
CA ALA A 386 -9.00 20.06 20.10
C ALA A 386 -10.28 20.89 19.87
N GLY A 387 -11.45 20.25 20.04
CA GLY A 387 -12.55 20.90 20.75
C GLY A 387 -13.73 21.53 19.99
N ALA A 388 -13.73 21.72 18.68
CA ALA A 388 -14.90 22.31 17.99
C ALA A 388 -15.20 21.66 16.63
N GLY A 389 -16.41 21.07 16.50
CA GLY A 389 -16.96 20.67 15.20
C GLY A 389 -17.11 19.17 14.92
N LYS A 390 -16.68 18.26 15.82
CA LYS A 390 -16.80 16.80 15.58
C LYS A 390 -18.25 16.37 15.39
N SER A 391 -18.51 15.59 14.32
CA SER A 391 -19.82 15.02 14.00
C SER A 391 -20.31 14.10 15.13
N ALA A 392 -21.64 13.92 15.26
CA ALA A 392 -22.21 12.96 16.20
C ALA A 392 -21.66 11.54 15.97
N TYR A 393 -21.36 11.19 14.71
CA TYR A 393 -20.72 9.93 14.35
C TYR A 393 -19.29 9.81 14.90
N THR A 394 -18.44 10.84 14.71
CA THR A 394 -17.07 10.85 15.26
C THR A 394 -17.09 10.70 16.78
N LYS A 395 -17.99 11.42 17.47
CA LYS A 395 -18.16 11.33 18.92
C LYS A 395 -18.61 9.92 19.37
N MET A 396 -19.49 9.27 18.60
CA MET A 396 -19.94 7.91 18.87
C MET A 396 -18.77 6.91 18.76
N ILE A 397 -17.99 6.98 17.68
CA ILE A 397 -16.85 6.09 17.46
C ILE A 397 -15.76 6.31 18.51
N GLU A 398 -15.43 7.56 18.86
CA GLU A 398 -14.49 7.86 19.94
C GLU A 398 -14.94 7.26 21.28
N LYS A 399 -16.24 7.28 21.58
CA LYS A 399 -16.82 6.65 22.77
C LYS A 399 -16.77 5.12 22.69
N GLU A 400 -17.01 4.52 21.52
CA GLU A 400 -16.91 3.07 21.32
C GLU A 400 -15.44 2.59 21.47
N LEU A 401 -14.49 3.28 20.82
CA LEU A 401 -13.05 3.00 20.91
C LEU A 401 -12.49 3.24 22.32
N GLY A 402 -12.92 4.33 22.98
CA GLY A 402 -12.52 4.65 24.35
C GLY A 402 -13.05 3.66 25.38
N ARG A 403 -14.14 2.94 25.09
CA ARG A 403 -14.65 1.82 25.90
C ARG A 403 -13.92 0.50 25.62
N GLY A 404 -13.43 0.31 24.40
CA GLY A 404 -12.66 -0.90 24.00
C GLY A 404 -11.23 -0.97 24.54
N GLY A 405 -10.73 0.09 25.20
CA GLY A 405 -9.42 0.11 25.85
C GLY A 405 -9.42 -0.39 27.31
N SER A 406 -10.58 -0.72 27.88
CA SER A 406 -10.70 -1.17 29.28
C SER A 406 -11.78 -2.26 29.41
N GLY A 407 -11.36 -3.53 29.35
CA GLY A 407 -12.20 -4.73 29.46
C GLY A 407 -12.57 -5.28 28.07
N ASP A 408 -12.22 -6.49 27.65
CA ASP A 408 -12.04 -7.74 28.40
C ASP A 408 -10.86 -8.56 27.85
N LEU A 409 -9.93 -8.87 28.74
CA LEU A 409 -9.07 -10.06 28.69
C LEU A 409 -9.35 -10.83 29.97
N GLN A 410 -10.39 -11.66 29.95
CA GLN A 410 -10.58 -12.78 30.86
C GLN A 410 -11.18 -13.95 30.10
#